data_AF-A0A382TLZ1-F1
#
_entry.id   AF-A0A382TLZ1-F1
#
_cell.length_a   1.000
_cell.length_b   1.000
_cell.length_c   1.000
_cell.angle_alpha   90.00
_cell.angle_beta   90.00
_cell.angle_gamma   90.00
#
_symmetry.space_group_name_H-M   'P 1'
#
loop_
_entity.id
_entity.type
_entity.pdbx_description
1 polymer ?
#
loop_
_entity_poly.entity_id
_entity_poly.type
_entity_poly.pdbx_seq_one_letter_code
_entity_poly.pdbx_strand_id
1 'polypeptide(L)'
;DFVKLYEANGWHVQEIDGHDREAIRDAIRKAQMEIEKPSVIIGRTTMAKGCATMEDDHNTHGAPLPPEEIAATKEKLDLNPEEFFQLPEDVVEDFRKGFEFARSEVAAWKSALETRMEEVEFAEKWNIAFGDTLPLFDLPAYEPGQKVATRKIWGPFIEKFAESHPTLVGGSADLEPSNVTTGFANLVGDFTQNNRLGRNFAYGVREFPMGTINNGIALHGGLEVFGATFFVFSDYERPAIRLRALQGLPVVSEYTHDSIFVGEDGPTHQPVEHLMACRAIPNLLVLRPGDANEAVVASR
;
A
#
# COMPACT_ATOMS: atom_id res chain seq x y z
N ASP A 1 15.15 -19.72 10.61
CA ASP A 1 13.93 -20.54 10.59
C ASP A 1 12.76 -19.59 10.32
N PHE A 2 12.23 -19.59 9.09
CA PHE A 2 11.18 -18.65 8.67
C PHE A 2 9.84 -18.97 9.33
N VAL A 3 9.55 -20.24 9.60
CA VAL A 3 8.32 -20.65 10.28
C VAL A 3 8.25 -19.97 11.65
N LYS A 4 9.31 -20.14 12.45
CA LYS A 4 9.40 -19.52 13.79
C LYS A 4 9.35 -18.00 13.77
N LEU A 5 9.92 -17.37 12.73
CA LEU A 5 9.86 -15.92 12.58
C LEU A 5 8.41 -15.43 12.45
N TYR A 6 7.63 -16.03 11.56
CA TYR A 6 6.24 -15.62 11.34
C TYR A 6 5.32 -16.01 12.51
N GLU A 7 5.53 -17.19 13.10
CA GLU A 7 4.82 -17.61 14.32
C GLU A 7 5.04 -16.61 15.47
N ALA A 8 6.28 -16.15 15.68
CA ALA A 8 6.61 -15.16 16.69
C ALA A 8 5.96 -13.78 16.43
N ASN A 9 5.62 -13.48 15.17
CA ASN A 9 4.88 -12.28 14.78
C ASN A 9 3.36 -12.49 14.77
N GLY A 10 2.86 -13.63 15.26
CA GLY A 10 1.44 -13.91 15.41
C GLY A 10 0.72 -14.34 14.12
N TRP A 11 1.45 -14.80 13.11
CA TRP A 11 0.85 -15.28 11.86
C TRP A 11 0.36 -16.73 11.98
N HIS A 12 -0.64 -17.09 11.19
CA HIS A 12 -0.96 -18.49 10.88
C HIS A 12 0.01 -18.98 9.81
N VAL A 13 0.87 -19.94 10.16
CA VAL A 13 1.97 -20.41 9.30
C VAL A 13 1.69 -21.81 8.81
N GLN A 14 1.85 -22.03 7.51
CA GLN A 14 1.74 -23.34 6.88
C GLN A 14 3.01 -23.62 6.08
N GLU A 15 3.58 -24.81 6.22
CA GLU A 15 4.72 -25.26 5.42
C GLU A 15 4.26 -26.42 4.53
N ILE A 16 4.54 -26.33 3.23
CA ILE A 16 4.11 -27.32 2.24
C ILE A 16 5.21 -27.64 1.22
N ASP A 17 5.07 -28.77 0.53
CA ASP A 17 5.76 -28.98 -0.74
C ASP A 17 5.13 -28.05 -1.79
N GLY A 18 5.92 -27.11 -2.31
CA GLY A 18 5.48 -26.15 -3.32
C GLY A 18 5.30 -26.76 -4.71
N HIS A 19 5.62 -28.05 -4.89
CA HIS A 19 5.35 -28.81 -6.11
C HIS A 19 4.13 -29.72 -6.01
N ASP A 20 3.51 -29.84 -4.83
CA ASP A 20 2.28 -30.60 -4.61
C ASP A 20 1.04 -29.70 -4.77
N ARG A 21 0.29 -29.91 -5.84
CA ARG A 21 -0.90 -29.13 -6.18
C ARG A 21 -2.04 -29.30 -5.17
N GLU A 22 -2.20 -30.48 -4.57
CA GLU A 22 -3.21 -30.71 -3.53
C GLU A 22 -2.81 -30.01 -2.23
N ALA A 23 -1.52 -30.09 -1.85
CA ALA A 23 -1.00 -29.39 -0.67
C ALA A 23 -1.18 -27.87 -0.78
N ILE A 24 -0.93 -27.28 -1.95
CA ILE A 24 -1.18 -25.85 -2.22
C ILE A 24 -2.66 -25.53 -2.06
N ARG A 25 -3.55 -26.33 -2.68
CA ARG A 25 -4.99 -26.09 -2.62
C ARG A 25 -5.53 -26.15 -1.19
N ASP A 26 -5.10 -27.15 -0.43
CA ASP A 26 -5.52 -27.32 0.96
C ASP A 26 -4.96 -26.22 1.86
N ALA A 27 -3.73 -25.77 1.63
CA ALA A 27 -3.15 -24.66 2.39
C ALA A 27 -3.89 -23.34 2.15
N ILE A 28 -4.28 -23.05 0.91
CA ILE A 28 -5.09 -21.87 0.57
C ILE A 28 -6.45 -21.93 1.27
N ARG A 29 -7.14 -23.08 1.23
CA ARG A 29 -8.43 -23.24 1.93
C ARG A 29 -8.31 -23.02 3.43
N LYS A 30 -7.29 -23.60 4.07
CA LYS A 30 -7.00 -23.38 5.49
C LYS A 30 -6.74 -21.91 5.81
N ALA A 31 -5.97 -21.22 4.95
CA ALA A 31 -5.71 -19.78 5.11
C ALA A 31 -6.98 -18.94 4.98
N GLN A 32 -7.92 -19.30 4.10
CA GLN A 32 -9.21 -18.62 3.95
C GLN A 32 -10.17 -18.86 5.12
N MET A 33 -10.00 -19.96 5.86
CA MET A 33 -10.78 -20.26 7.06
C MET A 33 -10.22 -19.60 8.33
N GLU A 34 -9.00 -19.08 8.29
CA GLU A 34 -8.40 -18.32 9.38
C GLU A 34 -8.95 -16.88 9.37
N ILE A 35 -9.49 -16.44 10.50
CA ILE A 35 -10.19 -15.15 10.63
C ILE A 35 -9.58 -14.22 11.67
N GLU A 36 -8.66 -14.72 12.52
CA GLU A 36 -8.05 -13.96 13.60
C GLU A 36 -6.66 -13.44 13.22
N LYS A 37 -5.93 -14.20 12.38
CA LYS A 37 -4.52 -13.93 12.05
C LYS A 37 -4.28 -13.74 10.55
N PRO A 38 -3.28 -12.94 10.16
CA PRO A 38 -2.76 -13.03 8.80
C PRO A 38 -2.14 -14.41 8.56
N SER A 39 -2.25 -14.91 7.33
CA SER A 39 -1.72 -16.22 6.94
C SER A 39 -0.48 -16.11 6.04
N VAL A 40 0.49 -17.00 6.25
CA VAL A 40 1.64 -17.18 5.35
C VAL A 40 1.79 -18.66 5.01
N ILE A 41 1.98 -18.95 3.72
CA ILE A 41 2.22 -20.29 3.19
C ILE A 41 3.66 -20.34 2.69
N ILE A 42 4.49 -21.13 3.35
CA ILE A 42 5.90 -21.34 3.02
C ILE A 42 5.98 -22.61 2.15
N GLY A 43 5.94 -22.42 0.83
CA GLY A 43 6.09 -23.50 -0.14
C GLY A 43 7.56 -23.74 -0.49
N ARG A 44 8.05 -24.96 -0.26
CA ARG A 44 9.41 -25.35 -0.68
C ARG A 44 9.41 -25.72 -2.16
N THR A 45 10.21 -25.03 -2.96
CA THR A 45 10.32 -25.27 -4.40
C THR A 45 11.79 -25.47 -4.79
N THR A 46 12.00 -26.28 -5.82
CA THR A 46 13.23 -26.33 -6.61
C THR A 46 13.18 -25.28 -7.70
N MET A 47 14.20 -24.44 -7.78
CA MET A 47 14.32 -23.44 -8.84
C MET A 47 14.38 -24.13 -10.21
N ALA A 48 13.68 -23.56 -11.20
CA ALA A 48 13.59 -24.11 -12.55
C ALA A 48 13.15 -25.59 -12.62
N LYS A 49 12.33 -26.06 -11.66
CA LYS A 49 11.80 -27.42 -11.64
C LYS A 49 11.17 -27.78 -13.00
N GLY A 50 11.49 -28.97 -13.50
CA GLY A 50 11.04 -29.46 -14.79
C GLY A 50 12.12 -29.36 -15.87
N CYS A 51 13.09 -28.44 -15.75
CA CYS A 51 14.19 -28.32 -16.71
C CYS A 51 14.91 -29.66 -16.91
N ALA A 52 15.40 -29.90 -18.13
CA ALA A 52 16.05 -31.16 -18.47
C ALA A 52 17.32 -31.39 -17.65
N THR A 53 18.16 -30.35 -17.57
CA THR A 53 19.47 -30.41 -16.90
C THR A 53 19.72 -29.27 -15.92
N MET A 54 18.94 -28.18 -15.98
CA MET A 54 19.17 -26.96 -15.20
C MET A 54 18.24 -26.78 -13.98
N GLU A 55 17.65 -27.85 -13.45
CA GLU A 55 16.95 -27.76 -12.15
C GLU A 55 17.94 -27.37 -11.04
N ASP A 56 17.50 -26.48 -10.14
CA ASP A 56 18.31 -25.96 -9.02
C ASP A 56 19.55 -25.14 -9.43
N ASP A 57 19.69 -24.75 -10.70
CA ASP A 57 20.78 -23.90 -11.17
C ASP A 57 20.45 -22.40 -11.03
N HIS A 58 21.24 -21.68 -10.23
CA HIS A 58 21.14 -20.23 -10.03
C HIS A 58 21.25 -19.38 -11.30
N ASN A 59 21.86 -19.91 -12.38
CA ASN A 59 21.91 -19.23 -13.67
C ASN A 59 20.51 -19.05 -14.29
N THR A 60 19.50 -19.81 -13.83
CA THR A 60 18.11 -19.71 -14.31
C THR A 60 17.33 -18.53 -13.71
N HIS A 61 17.88 -17.80 -12.74
CA HIS A 61 17.16 -16.74 -12.02
C HIS A 61 16.87 -15.50 -12.89
N GLY A 62 17.85 -15.06 -13.67
CA GLY A 62 17.80 -13.75 -14.36
C GLY A 62 18.35 -13.77 -15.78
N ALA A 63 18.60 -14.95 -16.33
CA ALA A 63 19.06 -15.14 -17.71
C ALA A 63 18.12 -16.08 -18.47
N PRO A 64 17.95 -15.89 -19.79
CA PRO A 64 17.24 -16.86 -20.62
C PRO A 64 17.91 -18.24 -20.54
N LEU A 65 17.09 -19.30 -20.57
CA LEU A 65 17.61 -20.66 -20.74
C LEU A 65 18.26 -20.80 -22.13
N PRO A 66 19.35 -21.59 -22.26
CA PRO A 66 19.94 -21.88 -23.55
C PRO A 66 18.95 -22.59 -24.50
N PRO A 67 18.99 -22.34 -25.83
CA PRO A 67 18.08 -22.99 -26.78
C PRO A 67 18.07 -24.53 -26.68
N GLU A 68 19.22 -25.14 -26.45
CA GLU A 68 19.38 -26.58 -26.25
C GLU A 68 18.65 -27.08 -24.99
N GLU A 69 18.68 -26.30 -23.91
CA GLU A 69 17.97 -26.65 -22.67
C GLU A 69 16.45 -26.49 -22.85
N ILE A 70 16.01 -25.48 -23.60
CA ILE A 70 14.59 -25.29 -23.94
C ILE A 70 14.07 -26.49 -24.74
N ALA A 71 14.79 -26.91 -25.78
CA ALA A 71 14.41 -28.05 -26.61
C ALA A 71 14.37 -29.34 -25.76
N ALA A 72 15.44 -29.62 -25.01
CA ALA A 72 15.50 -30.81 -24.15
C ALA A 72 14.42 -30.83 -23.06
N THR A 73 14.08 -29.66 -22.50
CA THR A 73 13.02 -29.53 -21.49
C THR A 73 11.65 -29.81 -22.10
N LYS A 74 11.39 -29.30 -23.32
CA LYS A 74 10.15 -29.61 -24.04
C LYS A 74 10.04 -31.10 -24.32
N GLU A 75 11.11 -31.75 -24.80
CA GLU A 75 11.13 -33.20 -25.03
C GLU A 75 10.86 -33.98 -23.74
N LYS A 76 11.48 -33.61 -22.61
CA LYS A 76 11.22 -34.21 -21.29
C LYS A 76 9.75 -34.08 -20.85
N LEU A 77 9.06 -33.03 -21.29
CA LEU A 77 7.66 -32.75 -20.95
C LEU A 77 6.67 -33.24 -22.02
N ASP A 78 7.14 -34.06 -22.99
CA ASP A 78 6.36 -34.55 -24.12
C ASP A 78 5.76 -33.42 -25.00
N LEU A 79 6.49 -32.31 -25.13
CA LEU A 79 6.17 -31.15 -25.97
C LEU A 79 7.05 -31.09 -27.22
N ASN A 80 6.60 -30.39 -28.26
CA ASN A 80 7.37 -30.23 -29.50
C ASN A 80 8.56 -29.26 -29.30
N PRO A 81 9.83 -29.71 -29.43
CA PRO A 81 11.00 -28.89 -29.19
C PRO A 81 11.11 -27.66 -30.09
N GLU A 82 10.63 -27.76 -31.34
CA GLU A 82 10.78 -26.74 -32.39
C GLU A 82 9.73 -25.62 -32.32
N GLU A 83 8.59 -25.86 -31.65
CA GLU A 83 7.49 -24.90 -31.60
C GLU A 83 7.68 -23.91 -30.46
N PHE A 84 7.56 -22.62 -30.75
CA PHE A 84 7.64 -21.55 -29.76
C PHE A 84 6.28 -20.90 -29.56
N PHE A 85 5.96 -20.53 -28.31
CA PHE A 85 4.68 -19.92 -27.94
C PHE A 85 3.45 -20.78 -28.32
N GLN A 86 3.61 -22.10 -28.35
CA GLN A 86 2.50 -23.03 -28.56
C GLN A 86 1.49 -22.91 -27.40
N LEU A 87 0.22 -22.75 -27.73
CA LEU A 87 -0.90 -22.70 -26.79
C LEU A 87 -1.87 -23.84 -27.12
N PRO A 88 -1.76 -25.01 -26.45
CA PRO A 88 -2.70 -26.10 -26.65
C PRO A 88 -4.15 -25.67 -26.36
N GLU A 89 -5.08 -26.02 -27.25
CA GLU A 89 -6.48 -25.55 -27.14
C GLU A 89 -7.15 -26.08 -25.87
N ASP A 90 -6.85 -27.32 -25.47
CA ASP A 90 -7.37 -27.93 -24.25
C ASP A 90 -6.97 -27.17 -22.98
N VAL A 91 -5.73 -26.67 -22.92
CA VAL A 91 -5.25 -25.79 -21.84
C VAL A 91 -6.02 -24.46 -21.86
N VAL A 92 -6.15 -23.84 -23.03
CA VAL A 92 -6.88 -22.57 -23.17
C VAL A 92 -8.35 -22.72 -22.77
N GLU A 93 -9.00 -23.79 -23.20
CA GLU A 93 -10.37 -24.14 -22.82
C GLU A 93 -10.48 -24.36 -21.31
N ASP A 94 -9.55 -25.10 -20.69
CA ASP A 94 -9.57 -25.36 -19.25
C ASP A 94 -9.49 -24.06 -18.43
N PHE A 95 -8.58 -23.15 -18.77
CA PHE A 95 -8.50 -21.82 -18.13
C PHE A 95 -9.78 -20.99 -18.31
N ARG A 96 -10.42 -21.09 -19.49
CA ARG A 96 -11.66 -20.36 -19.80
C ARG A 96 -12.90 -20.91 -19.12
N LYS A 97 -12.90 -22.16 -18.62
CA LYS A 97 -14.05 -22.74 -17.88
C LYS A 97 -14.49 -21.87 -16.70
N GLY A 98 -13.55 -21.19 -16.03
CA GLY A 98 -13.84 -20.30 -14.90
C GLY A 98 -14.44 -18.95 -15.28
N PHE A 99 -14.40 -18.54 -16.56
CA PHE A 99 -14.80 -17.19 -16.96
C PHE A 99 -16.30 -16.95 -16.83
N GLU A 100 -17.12 -17.95 -17.12
CA GLU A 100 -18.58 -17.79 -16.99
C GLU A 100 -18.97 -17.57 -15.52
N PHE A 101 -18.39 -18.37 -14.61
CA PHE A 101 -18.56 -18.19 -13.17
C PHE A 101 -18.07 -16.82 -12.69
N ALA A 102 -16.87 -16.39 -13.11
CA ALA A 102 -16.34 -15.08 -12.74
C ALA A 102 -17.23 -13.93 -13.26
N ARG A 103 -17.75 -14.05 -14.49
CA ARG A 103 -18.69 -13.07 -15.05
C ARG A 103 -20.00 -13.03 -14.27
N SER A 104 -20.52 -14.18 -13.83
CA SER A 104 -21.72 -14.21 -12.99
C SER A 104 -21.50 -13.56 -11.63
N GLU A 105 -20.34 -13.78 -10.99
CA GLU A 105 -20.00 -13.12 -9.72
C GLU A 105 -19.91 -11.59 -9.88
N VAL A 106 -19.26 -11.11 -10.94
CA VAL A 106 -19.19 -9.67 -11.23
C VAL A 106 -20.57 -9.09 -11.55
N ALA A 107 -21.41 -9.80 -12.31
CA ALA A 107 -22.76 -9.35 -12.62
C ALA A 107 -23.64 -9.27 -11.36
N ALA A 108 -23.55 -10.27 -10.47
CA ALA A 108 -24.24 -10.28 -9.19
C ALA A 108 -23.76 -9.12 -8.30
N TRP A 109 -22.45 -8.90 -8.20
CA TRP A 109 -21.89 -7.78 -7.44
C TRP A 109 -22.35 -6.42 -7.99
N LYS A 110 -22.33 -6.23 -9.32
CA LYS A 110 -22.83 -4.99 -9.94
C LYS A 110 -24.30 -4.74 -9.66
N SER A 111 -25.15 -5.76 -9.78
CA SER A 111 -26.58 -5.63 -9.48
C SER A 111 -26.83 -5.31 -8.00
N ALA A 112 -26.06 -5.92 -7.09
CA ALA A 112 -26.11 -5.61 -5.67
C ALA A 112 -25.68 -4.17 -5.39
N LEU A 113 -24.63 -3.68 -6.06
CA LEU A 113 -24.19 -2.29 -5.97
C LEU A 113 -25.26 -1.33 -6.51
N GLU A 114 -25.82 -1.59 -7.69
CA GLU A 114 -26.89 -0.77 -8.29
C GLU A 114 -28.08 -0.63 -7.34
N THR A 115 -28.51 -1.74 -6.74
CA THR A 115 -29.59 -1.73 -5.73
C THR A 115 -29.20 -0.92 -4.50
N ARG A 116 -27.95 -1.08 -4.02
CA ARG A 116 -27.45 -0.36 -2.84
C ARG A 116 -27.36 1.15 -3.08
N MET A 117 -27.05 1.57 -4.32
CA MET A 117 -26.96 2.97 -4.74
C MET A 117 -28.32 3.69 -4.79
N GLU A 118 -29.44 2.99 -4.67
CA GLU A 118 -30.76 3.63 -4.50
C GLU A 118 -30.92 4.26 -3.11
N GLU A 119 -30.16 3.81 -2.11
CA GLU A 119 -30.10 4.45 -0.79
C GLU A 119 -29.22 5.70 -0.87
N VAL A 120 -29.84 6.87 -0.67
CA VAL A 120 -29.19 8.19 -0.76
C VAL A 120 -27.92 8.26 0.10
N GLU A 121 -27.98 7.82 1.37
CA GLU A 121 -26.83 7.87 2.28
C GLU A 121 -25.66 7.01 1.80
N PHE A 122 -25.94 5.82 1.26
CA PHE A 122 -24.91 4.96 0.71
C PHE A 122 -24.30 5.57 -0.56
N ALA A 123 -25.14 6.08 -1.47
CA ALA A 123 -24.68 6.70 -2.70
C ALA A 123 -23.78 7.91 -2.44
N GLU A 124 -24.12 8.75 -1.45
CA GLU A 124 -23.30 9.87 -1.02
C GLU A 124 -21.92 9.38 -0.54
N LYS A 125 -21.86 8.41 0.38
CA LYS A 125 -20.59 7.85 0.88
C LYS A 125 -19.77 7.17 -0.22
N TRP A 126 -20.43 6.43 -1.12
CA TRP A 126 -19.79 5.79 -2.25
C TRP A 126 -19.15 6.82 -3.18
N ASN A 127 -19.87 7.90 -3.50
CA ASN A 127 -19.35 8.97 -4.35
C ASN A 127 -18.20 9.75 -3.70
N ILE A 128 -18.17 9.87 -2.37
CA ILE A 128 -17.01 10.44 -1.66
C ILE A 128 -15.78 9.51 -1.79
N ALA A 129 -15.97 8.19 -1.80
CA ALA A 129 -14.90 7.21 -1.87
C ALA A 129 -14.38 6.96 -3.29
N PHE A 130 -15.27 6.89 -4.27
CA PHE A 130 -14.96 6.44 -5.64
C PHE A 130 -15.36 7.43 -6.73
N GLY A 131 -15.99 8.56 -6.38
CA GLY A 131 -16.30 9.62 -7.31
C GLY A 131 -15.19 10.67 -7.42
N ASP A 132 -15.39 11.62 -8.33
CA ASP A 132 -14.40 12.67 -8.63
C ASP A 132 -14.59 13.96 -7.79
N THR A 133 -15.52 13.96 -6.83
CA THR A 133 -15.91 15.17 -6.08
C THR A 133 -15.83 14.96 -4.59
N LEU A 134 -14.96 15.73 -3.94
CA LEU A 134 -14.88 15.82 -2.49
C LEU A 134 -15.84 16.91 -1.97
N PRO A 135 -16.53 16.69 -0.83
CA PRO A 135 -17.34 17.71 -0.19
C PRO A 135 -16.56 19.01 0.06
N LEU A 136 -17.15 20.15 -0.29
CA LEU A 136 -16.58 21.44 0.08
C LEU A 136 -16.61 21.60 1.61
N PHE A 137 -15.56 22.18 2.17
CA PHE A 137 -15.51 22.57 3.57
C PHE A 137 -14.85 23.95 3.71
N ASP A 138 -15.18 24.64 4.79
CA ASP A 138 -14.60 25.95 5.08
C ASP A 138 -13.14 25.81 5.47
N LEU A 139 -12.27 26.40 4.66
CA LEU A 139 -10.83 26.44 4.93
C LEU A 139 -10.56 27.35 6.13
N PRO A 140 -9.70 26.95 7.08
CA PRO A 140 -9.28 27.84 8.15
C PRO A 140 -8.53 29.05 7.57
N ALA A 141 -8.75 30.22 8.16
CA ALA A 141 -8.09 31.46 7.77
C ALA A 141 -7.29 32.02 8.95
N TYR A 142 -6.11 32.59 8.65
CA TYR A 142 -5.22 33.17 9.64
C TYR A 142 -4.95 34.63 9.33
N GLU A 143 -4.90 35.45 10.37
CA GLU A 143 -4.65 36.89 10.23
C GLU A 143 -3.23 37.15 9.73
N PRO A 144 -3.02 38.12 8.82
CA PRO A 144 -1.69 38.51 8.37
C PRO A 144 -0.75 38.83 9.55
N GLY A 145 0.41 38.19 9.58
CA GLY A 145 1.43 38.38 10.62
C GLY A 145 1.23 37.55 11.89
N GLN A 146 0.19 36.71 11.95
CA GLN A 146 0.03 35.74 13.04
C GLN A 146 1.21 34.75 13.04
N LYS A 147 1.92 34.66 14.18
CA LYS A 147 3.10 33.78 14.32
C LYS A 147 2.67 32.38 14.77
N VAL A 148 2.48 31.48 13.80
CA VAL A 148 2.17 30.07 14.05
C VAL A 148 3.12 29.22 13.21
N ALA A 149 3.67 28.16 13.80
CA ALA A 149 4.49 27.20 13.07
C ALA A 149 3.60 26.40 12.10
N THR A 150 4.05 26.20 10.87
CA THR A 150 3.29 25.52 9.80
C THR A 150 2.82 24.12 10.20
N ARG A 151 3.62 23.37 10.99
CA ARG A 151 3.20 22.07 11.56
C ARG A 151 1.92 22.12 12.39
N LYS A 152 1.56 23.28 12.97
CA LYS A 152 0.34 23.48 13.76
C LYS A 152 -0.88 23.81 12.90
N ILE A 153 -0.74 23.78 11.58
CA ILE A 153 -1.82 24.10 10.63
C ILE A 153 -2.43 22.81 10.07
N TRP A 154 -1.59 21.87 9.63
CA TRP A 154 -2.05 20.66 8.96
C TRP A 154 -2.88 19.76 9.88
N GLY A 155 -2.49 19.57 11.14
CA GLY A 155 -3.28 18.82 12.14
C GLY A 155 -4.73 19.31 12.28
N PRO A 156 -4.97 20.57 12.69
CA PRO A 156 -6.31 21.14 12.73
C PRO A 156 -7.05 21.15 11.39
N PHE A 157 -6.32 21.26 10.28
CA PHE A 157 -6.91 21.15 8.95
C PHE A 157 -7.47 19.74 8.71
N ILE A 158 -6.69 18.68 8.94
CA ILE A 158 -7.16 17.30 8.73
C ILE A 158 -8.24 16.89 9.73
N GLU A 159 -8.23 17.43 10.95
CA GLU A 159 -9.30 17.26 11.92
C GLU A 159 -10.63 17.80 11.37
N LYS A 160 -10.62 19.04 10.86
CA LYS A 160 -11.82 19.63 10.26
C LYS A 160 -12.24 18.91 9.00
N PHE A 161 -11.28 18.54 8.15
CA PHE A 161 -11.53 17.81 6.91
C PHE A 161 -12.18 16.45 7.19
N ALA A 162 -11.74 15.74 8.23
CA ALA A 162 -12.22 14.41 8.59
C ALA A 162 -13.70 14.38 9.03
N GLU A 163 -14.30 15.51 9.40
CA GLU A 163 -15.72 15.62 9.73
C GLU A 163 -16.62 15.40 8.51
N SER A 164 -16.21 15.89 7.34
CA SER A 164 -16.96 15.75 6.07
C SER A 164 -16.36 14.75 5.10
N HIS A 165 -15.16 14.23 5.39
CA HIS A 165 -14.43 13.28 4.55
C HIS A 165 -14.18 11.98 5.35
N PRO A 166 -15.17 11.06 5.39
CA PRO A 166 -15.02 9.78 6.10
C PRO A 166 -13.95 8.87 5.47
N THR A 167 -13.46 9.20 4.27
CA THR A 167 -12.45 8.46 3.51
C THR A 167 -11.01 8.85 3.85
N LEU A 168 -10.80 9.96 4.59
CA LEU A 168 -9.48 10.32 5.08
C LEU A 168 -9.02 9.32 6.14
N VAL A 169 -7.89 8.68 5.89
CA VAL A 169 -7.20 7.75 6.80
C VAL A 169 -5.71 8.07 6.84
N GLY A 170 -5.03 7.66 7.91
CA GLY A 170 -3.59 7.90 8.01
C GLY A 170 -3.13 7.92 9.45
N GLY A 171 -1.91 8.37 9.68
CA GLY A 171 -1.38 8.48 11.03
C GLY A 171 0.08 8.89 11.03
N SER A 172 0.74 8.68 12.14
CA SER A 172 2.15 9.04 12.32
C SER A 172 3.01 7.82 12.64
N ALA A 173 4.27 7.87 12.24
CA ALA A 173 5.28 6.92 12.67
C ALA A 173 5.73 7.21 14.12
N ASP A 174 4.88 6.94 15.11
CA ASP A 174 5.14 7.13 16.57
C ASP A 174 5.44 8.58 16.99
N LEU A 175 4.94 9.55 16.24
CA LEU A 175 5.28 10.97 16.36
C LEU A 175 4.04 11.87 16.36
N GLU A 176 2.87 11.35 16.72
CA GLU A 176 1.58 12.06 16.66
C GLU A 176 1.62 13.44 17.35
N PRO A 177 2.16 13.59 18.58
CA PRO A 177 2.22 14.90 19.23
C PRO A 177 3.14 15.88 18.50
N SER A 178 4.22 15.38 17.90
CA SER A 178 5.24 16.19 17.24
C SER A 178 4.83 16.61 15.83
N ASN A 179 4.12 15.72 15.13
CA ASN A 179 3.50 15.95 13.82
C ASN A 179 2.11 16.60 13.92
N VAL A 180 1.61 16.79 15.14
CA VAL A 180 0.31 17.43 15.42
C VAL A 180 -0.88 16.64 14.85
N THR A 181 -0.79 15.31 14.85
CA THR A 181 -1.90 14.41 14.43
C THR A 181 -2.68 13.82 15.60
N THR A 182 -2.32 14.14 16.85
CA THR A 182 -3.03 13.63 18.04
C THR A 182 -4.52 13.97 18.04
N GLY A 183 -4.90 15.17 17.59
CA GLY A 183 -6.31 15.55 17.54
C GLY A 183 -7.09 14.73 16.52
N PHE A 184 -6.53 14.49 15.33
CA PHE A 184 -7.08 13.56 14.35
C PHE A 184 -7.24 12.16 14.94
N ALA A 185 -6.20 11.62 15.58
CA ALA A 185 -6.24 10.30 16.21
C ALA A 185 -7.36 10.17 17.26
N ASN A 186 -7.53 11.17 18.12
CA ASN A 186 -8.60 11.21 19.11
C ASN A 186 -9.99 11.32 18.48
N LEU A 187 -10.12 12.07 17.38
CA LEU A 187 -11.39 12.28 16.68
C LEU A 187 -11.89 11.01 15.99
N VAL A 188 -10.99 10.29 15.31
CA VAL A 188 -11.37 9.17 14.43
C VAL A 188 -11.13 7.79 15.03
N GLY A 189 -10.38 7.72 16.13
CA GLY A 189 -9.99 6.49 16.79
C GLY A 189 -8.95 5.66 16.02
N ASP A 190 -8.19 4.87 16.76
CA ASP A 190 -7.18 3.97 16.20
C ASP A 190 -7.80 2.78 15.49
N PHE A 191 -7.31 2.47 14.30
CA PHE A 191 -7.58 1.21 13.63
C PHE A 191 -6.87 0.08 14.38
N THR A 192 -7.66 -0.80 14.98
CA THR A 192 -7.14 -1.95 15.74
C THR A 192 -7.93 -3.20 15.38
N GLN A 193 -7.48 -4.36 15.87
CA GLN A 193 -8.25 -5.61 15.73
C GLN A 193 -9.70 -5.46 16.24
N ASN A 194 -9.89 -4.71 17.33
CA ASN A 194 -11.19 -4.50 17.98
C ASN A 194 -11.92 -3.25 17.48
N ASN A 195 -11.25 -2.38 16.73
CA ASN A 195 -11.84 -1.18 16.13
C ASN A 195 -11.45 -1.07 14.65
N ARG A 196 -12.19 -1.76 13.78
CA ARG A 196 -11.95 -1.77 12.34
C ARG A 196 -12.49 -0.52 11.62
N LEU A 197 -13.19 0.36 12.34
CA LEU A 197 -13.69 1.64 11.82
C LEU A 197 -12.76 2.82 12.16
N GLY A 198 -11.74 2.59 12.99
CA GLY A 198 -10.74 3.59 13.29
C GLY A 198 -10.01 4.03 12.01
N ARG A 199 -9.76 5.33 11.88
CA ARG A 199 -9.09 5.91 10.69
C ARG A 199 -7.67 6.38 10.99
N ASN A 200 -7.24 6.32 12.25
CA ASN A 200 -5.86 6.57 12.65
C ASN A 200 -5.04 5.28 12.64
N PHE A 201 -3.88 5.32 12.00
CA PHE A 201 -2.95 4.21 11.93
C PHE A 201 -1.73 4.50 12.82
N ALA A 202 -1.61 3.75 13.92
CA ALA A 202 -0.44 3.76 14.77
C ALA A 202 0.67 2.90 14.15
N TYR A 203 1.45 3.46 13.22
CA TYR A 203 2.46 2.70 12.48
C TYR A 203 3.64 2.23 13.37
N GLY A 204 3.90 2.93 14.48
CA GLY A 204 5.13 2.81 15.25
C GLY A 204 6.32 3.42 14.49
N VAL A 205 7.55 3.22 15.00
CA VAL A 205 8.80 3.68 14.37
C VAL A 205 9.12 2.84 13.13
N ARG A 206 8.33 3.04 12.07
CA ARG A 206 8.29 2.21 10.86
C ARG A 206 7.95 3.04 9.62
N GLU A 207 8.78 4.02 9.29
CA GLU A 207 8.58 4.92 8.15
C GLU A 207 8.48 4.14 6.85
N PHE A 208 9.38 3.18 6.60
CA PHE A 208 9.34 2.44 5.34
C PHE A 208 8.07 1.57 5.20
N PRO A 209 7.68 0.75 6.21
CA PRO A 209 6.38 0.09 6.19
C PRO A 209 5.20 1.05 6.09
N MET A 210 5.22 2.21 6.77
CA MET A 210 4.18 3.24 6.62
C MET A 210 4.05 3.66 5.14
N GLY A 211 5.16 3.99 4.49
CA GLY A 211 5.18 4.39 3.09
C GLY A 211 4.61 3.31 2.16
N THR A 212 4.97 2.03 2.37
CA THR A 212 4.47 0.92 1.54
C THR A 212 3.01 0.58 1.82
N ILE A 213 2.58 0.61 3.08
CA ILE A 213 1.18 0.44 3.48
C ILE A 213 0.32 1.51 2.83
N ASN A 214 0.75 2.77 2.87
CA ASN A 214 -0.02 3.88 2.31
C ASN A 214 -0.15 3.78 0.80
N ASN A 215 0.91 3.35 0.10
CA ASN A 215 0.82 3.07 -1.34
C ASN A 215 -0.19 1.93 -1.62
N GLY A 216 -0.20 0.88 -0.78
CA GLY A 216 -1.16 -0.23 -0.89
C GLY A 216 -2.61 0.22 -0.67
N ILE A 217 -2.85 1.11 0.30
CA ILE A 217 -4.18 1.68 0.57
C ILE A 217 -4.66 2.50 -0.63
N ALA A 218 -3.80 3.36 -1.20
CA ALA A 218 -4.14 4.12 -2.39
C ALA A 218 -4.41 3.23 -3.62
N LEU A 219 -3.66 2.14 -3.79
CA LEU A 219 -3.87 1.16 -4.87
C LEU A 219 -5.20 0.39 -4.71
N HIS A 220 -5.64 0.15 -3.48
CA HIS A 220 -6.94 -0.47 -3.23
C HIS A 220 -8.10 0.43 -3.67
N GLY A 221 -7.96 1.74 -3.51
CA GLY A 221 -8.99 2.73 -3.83
C GLY A 221 -10.07 2.86 -2.75
N GLY A 222 -10.79 3.99 -2.77
CA GLY A 222 -11.86 4.30 -1.83
C GLY A 222 -11.42 5.16 -0.63
N LEU A 223 -10.13 5.27 -0.35
CA LEU A 223 -9.58 5.99 0.81
C LEU A 223 -8.51 7.00 0.38
N GLU A 224 -8.55 8.17 1.02
CA GLU A 224 -7.53 9.21 0.90
C GLU A 224 -6.55 9.04 2.05
N VAL A 225 -5.29 8.69 1.74
CA VAL A 225 -4.34 8.24 2.77
C VAL A 225 -3.17 9.19 2.92
N PHE A 226 -2.80 9.45 4.18
CA PHE A 226 -1.59 10.18 4.54
C PHE A 226 -0.66 9.39 5.48
N GLY A 227 0.61 9.77 5.51
CA GLY A 227 1.57 9.33 6.54
C GLY A 227 2.41 10.50 7.04
N ALA A 228 2.69 10.54 8.34
CA ALA A 228 3.45 11.62 8.95
C ALA A 228 4.72 11.13 9.67
N THR A 229 5.83 11.83 9.47
CA THR A 229 7.08 11.67 10.23
C THR A 229 7.90 12.96 10.16
N PHE A 230 9.10 12.99 10.75
CA PHE A 230 10.02 14.10 10.58
C PHE A 230 10.64 14.08 9.19
N PHE A 231 10.90 15.24 8.61
CA PHE A 231 11.38 15.33 7.24
C PHE A 231 12.73 14.64 7.04
N VAL A 232 13.59 14.66 8.04
CA VAL A 232 14.87 13.95 8.06
C VAL A 232 14.71 12.42 7.90
N PHE A 233 13.59 11.85 8.33
CA PHE A 233 13.32 10.41 8.21
C PHE A 233 12.64 10.04 6.89
N SER A 234 12.37 11.00 6.00
CA SER A 234 11.89 10.70 4.65
C SER A 234 12.86 9.78 3.88
N ASP A 235 14.15 9.80 4.21
CA ASP A 235 15.15 8.90 3.66
C ASP A 235 14.88 7.42 3.97
N TYR A 236 14.27 7.11 5.12
CA TYR A 236 13.93 5.74 5.50
C TYR A 236 12.83 5.15 4.59
N GLU A 237 11.88 5.97 4.14
CA GLU A 237 10.80 5.51 3.25
C GLU A 237 10.99 5.88 1.77
N ARG A 238 12.15 6.43 1.41
CA ARG A 238 12.45 6.91 0.05
C ARG A 238 12.12 5.93 -1.07
N PRO A 239 12.36 4.60 -0.97
CA PRO A 239 11.95 3.66 -2.01
C PRO A 239 10.43 3.59 -2.20
N ALA A 240 9.65 3.73 -1.12
CA ALA A 240 8.18 3.78 -1.19
C ALA A 240 7.70 5.09 -1.82
N ILE A 241 8.32 6.24 -1.49
CA ILE A 241 8.03 7.53 -2.14
C ILE A 241 8.32 7.45 -3.65
N ARG A 242 9.44 6.84 -4.05
CA ARG A 242 9.78 6.68 -5.46
C ARG A 242 8.75 5.82 -6.20
N LEU A 243 8.31 4.71 -5.60
CA LEU A 243 7.26 3.87 -6.21
C LEU A 243 5.92 4.60 -6.30
N ARG A 244 5.54 5.34 -5.25
CA ARG A 244 4.35 6.19 -5.22
C ARG A 244 4.32 7.16 -6.41
N ALA A 245 5.42 7.88 -6.61
CA ALA A 245 5.54 8.84 -7.70
C ALA A 245 5.52 8.15 -9.08
N LEU A 246 6.19 7.00 -9.22
CA LEU A 246 6.19 6.20 -10.45
C LEU A 246 4.78 5.67 -10.80
N GLN A 247 4.01 5.28 -9.78
CA GLN A 247 2.66 4.74 -9.92
C GLN A 247 1.59 5.84 -10.00
N GLY A 248 1.94 7.10 -9.78
CA GLY A 248 1.00 8.23 -9.80
C GLY A 248 -0.03 8.18 -8.66
N LEU A 249 0.35 7.66 -7.49
CA LEU A 249 -0.59 7.47 -6.37
C LEU A 249 -0.78 8.77 -5.57
N PRO A 250 -2.03 9.13 -5.19
CA PRO A 250 -2.36 10.38 -4.49
C PRO A 250 -2.13 10.30 -2.98
N VAL A 251 -1.01 9.73 -2.54
CA VAL A 251 -0.71 9.59 -1.10
C VAL A 251 0.02 10.83 -0.59
N VAL A 252 -0.50 11.43 0.49
CA VAL A 252 0.11 12.60 1.14
C VAL A 252 1.17 12.15 2.16
N SER A 253 2.35 12.78 2.13
CA SER A 253 3.33 12.67 3.21
C SER A 253 3.43 14.01 3.93
N GLU A 254 3.08 14.05 5.22
CA GLU A 254 3.31 15.21 6.08
C GLU A 254 4.69 15.08 6.73
N TYR A 255 5.60 15.96 6.32
CA TYR A 255 6.95 16.01 6.86
C TYR A 255 7.16 17.28 7.68
N THR A 256 7.16 17.12 9.00
CA THR A 256 7.44 18.23 9.93
C THR A 256 8.95 18.34 10.23
N HIS A 257 9.37 19.26 11.10
CA HIS A 257 10.76 19.38 11.55
C HIS A 257 11.74 19.53 10.37
N ASP A 258 11.45 20.49 9.49
CA ASP A 258 11.93 20.53 8.12
C ASP A 258 13.31 21.18 7.90
N SER A 259 14.04 21.51 8.96
CA SER A 259 15.28 22.29 8.85
C SER A 259 16.13 22.29 10.13
N ILE A 260 17.22 23.07 10.14
CA ILE A 260 18.07 23.31 11.31
C ILE A 260 17.31 23.88 12.53
N PHE A 261 16.10 24.42 12.34
CA PHE A 261 15.28 24.96 13.43
C PHE A 261 14.70 23.90 14.37
N VAL A 262 14.95 22.61 14.10
CA VAL A 262 14.75 21.54 15.09
C VAL A 262 15.55 21.82 16.37
N GLY A 263 16.74 22.41 16.26
CA GLY A 263 17.51 22.83 17.42
C GLY A 263 18.27 21.69 18.09
N GLU A 264 17.93 21.40 19.33
CA GLU A 264 18.73 20.62 20.28
C GLU A 264 18.93 19.14 19.88
N ASP A 265 18.04 18.56 19.08
CA ASP A 265 18.21 17.19 18.57
C ASP A 265 19.42 17.05 17.62
N GLY A 266 19.93 18.17 17.12
CA GLY A 266 21.21 18.25 16.43
C GLY A 266 21.19 17.70 15.00
N PRO A 267 22.38 17.51 14.40
CA PRO A 267 22.53 17.30 12.97
C PRO A 267 21.89 16.00 12.45
N THR A 268 21.63 15.02 13.31
CA THR A 268 20.96 13.77 12.92
C THR A 268 19.45 13.94 12.69
N HIS A 269 18.86 15.05 13.16
CA HIS A 269 17.42 15.35 13.02
C HIS A 269 17.15 16.57 12.14
N GLN A 270 18.19 17.22 11.63
CA GLN A 270 18.10 18.46 10.88
C GLN A 270 18.28 18.17 9.39
N PRO A 271 17.21 18.16 8.58
CA PRO A 271 17.33 17.91 7.15
C PRO A 271 18.03 19.11 6.46
N VAL A 272 18.95 18.81 5.54
CA VAL A 272 19.69 19.83 4.76
C VAL A 272 19.49 19.62 3.26
N GLU A 273 19.81 18.43 2.77
CA GLU A 273 19.73 17.97 1.38
C GLU A 273 18.35 17.42 0.99
N HIS A 274 17.53 17.09 1.98
CA HIS A 274 16.32 16.28 1.80
C HIS A 274 15.32 16.93 0.83
N LEU A 275 15.15 18.26 0.91
CA LEU A 275 14.30 19.02 -0.01
C LEU A 275 14.73 18.88 -1.48
N MET A 276 16.04 18.93 -1.73
CA MET A 276 16.58 18.73 -3.07
C MET A 276 16.42 17.27 -3.51
N ALA A 277 16.61 16.34 -2.58
CA ALA A 277 16.50 14.92 -2.85
C ALA A 277 15.05 14.50 -3.19
N CYS A 278 14.03 15.11 -2.58
CA CYS A 278 12.62 14.93 -2.94
C CYS A 278 12.29 15.60 -4.28
N ARG A 279 12.71 16.86 -4.49
CA ARG A 279 12.47 17.59 -5.75
C ARG A 279 13.07 16.92 -6.98
N ALA A 280 14.12 16.12 -6.81
CA ALA A 280 14.75 15.37 -7.88
C ALA A 280 13.94 14.12 -8.32
N ILE A 281 12.92 13.69 -7.54
CA ILE A 281 12.07 12.56 -7.88
C ILE A 281 11.01 13.03 -8.89
N PRO A 282 10.97 12.47 -10.12
CA PRO A 282 9.93 12.83 -11.09
C PRO A 282 8.54 12.50 -10.57
N ASN A 283 7.55 13.32 -10.92
CA ASN A 283 6.14 13.16 -10.52
C ASN A 283 5.91 13.14 -8.99
N LEU A 284 6.78 13.82 -8.22
CA LEU A 284 6.57 14.07 -6.80
C LEU A 284 6.35 15.57 -6.57
N LEU A 285 5.14 15.94 -6.15
CA LEU A 285 4.85 17.31 -5.73
C LEU A 285 5.43 17.57 -4.35
N VAL A 286 6.25 18.62 -4.22
CA VAL A 286 6.89 19.00 -2.96
C VAL A 286 6.53 20.44 -2.63
N LEU A 287 5.71 20.61 -1.59
CA LEU A 287 5.26 21.91 -1.10
C LEU A 287 5.94 22.23 0.24
N ARG A 288 6.42 23.48 0.39
CA ARG A 288 7.04 23.98 1.62
C ARG A 288 6.45 25.37 1.93
N PRO A 289 5.30 25.42 2.63
CA PRO A 289 4.59 26.67 2.87
C PRO A 289 5.40 27.63 3.75
N GLY A 290 5.36 28.93 3.42
CA GLY A 290 6.08 29.99 4.15
C GLY A 290 5.32 30.55 5.34
N ASP A 291 3.99 30.43 5.37
CA ASP A 291 3.14 30.88 6.46
C ASP A 291 1.90 29.97 6.68
N ALA A 292 1.03 30.38 7.61
CA ALA A 292 -0.17 29.64 7.94
C ALA A 292 -1.17 29.54 6.79
N ASN A 293 -1.38 30.61 6.02
CA ASN A 293 -2.34 30.61 4.92
C ASN A 293 -1.82 29.80 3.72
N GLU A 294 -0.52 29.87 3.41
CA GLU A 294 0.10 28.98 2.42
C GLU A 294 0.00 27.51 2.85
N ALA A 295 0.12 27.20 4.14
CA ALA A 295 -0.02 25.84 4.65
C ALA A 295 -1.46 25.31 4.51
N VAL A 296 -2.47 26.16 4.68
CA VAL A 296 -3.87 25.80 4.37
C VAL A 296 -4.06 25.51 2.89
N VAL A 297 -3.49 26.34 2.01
CA VAL A 297 -3.59 26.12 0.56
C VAL A 297 -2.82 24.88 0.12
N ALA A 298 -1.67 24.58 0.72
CA ALA A 298 -0.90 23.38 0.42
C ALA A 298 -1.59 22.10 0.90
N SER A 299 -2.34 22.17 2.00
CA SER A 299 -3.12 21.04 2.53
C SER A 299 -4.35 20.70 1.69
N ARG A 300 -4.85 21.67 0.91
CA ARG A 300 -6.05 21.54 0.06
C ARG A 300 -5.70 21.04 -1.33
#